data_AF-A0A415DHX2-F1
#
_entry.id   AF-A0A415DHX2-F1
#
_cell.length_a   1.000
_cell.length_b   1.000
_cell.length_c   1.000
_cell.angle_alpha   90.00
_cell.angle_beta   90.00
_cell.angle_gamma   90.00
#
_symmetry.space_group_name_H-M   'P 1'
#
loop_
_entity.id
_entity.type
_entity.pdbx_description
1 polymer ?
#
loop_
_entity_poly.entity_id
_entity_poly.type
_entity_poly.pdbx_seq_one_letter_code
_entity_poly.pdbx_strand_id
1 'polypeptide(L)'
;MLKEELKTSGLFRFSAKRDFQKAEHEIAKYNLDMRSHVNVSPEIFASVLQDMEDCFLKDIDILKYSISQIMLDCNISGVDNRIASLSMLINIFCQSSRVLVKFYREDAYEIFGIHSDKMDYLLLPTTERYTAELAASISGNSDTSSKSERATEAFNVFVTKLIDPERFGRIAEKYNQIA
;
A
#
# COMPACT_ATOMS: atom_id res chain seq x y z
N MET A 1 -10.98 -1.66 -8.64
CA MET A 1 -10.63 -3.03 -9.05
C MET A 1 -11.04 -4.08 -8.01
N LEU A 2 -10.50 -4.08 -6.78
CA LEU A 2 -10.82 -5.08 -5.74
C LEU A 2 -12.34 -5.21 -5.45
N LYS A 3 -13.03 -4.07 -5.31
CA LYS A 3 -14.50 -4.02 -5.14
C LYS A 3 -15.26 -4.77 -6.22
N GLU A 4 -14.82 -4.63 -7.47
CA GLU A 4 -15.50 -5.23 -8.61
C GLU A 4 -15.24 -6.74 -8.65
N GLU A 5 -14.00 -7.19 -8.42
CA GLU A 5 -13.68 -8.62 -8.29
C GLU A 5 -14.47 -9.30 -7.16
N LEU A 6 -14.63 -8.63 -6.01
CA LEU A 6 -15.47 -9.12 -4.91
C LEU A 6 -16.94 -9.28 -5.31
N LYS A 7 -17.49 -8.30 -6.05
CA LYS A 7 -18.89 -8.38 -6.53
C LYS A 7 -19.06 -9.51 -7.55
N THR A 8 -18.18 -9.57 -8.56
CA THR A 8 -18.26 -10.54 -9.65
C THR A 8 -18.09 -11.97 -9.16
N SER A 9 -17.25 -12.21 -8.16
CA SER A 9 -17.02 -13.53 -7.55
C SER A 9 -18.17 -14.04 -6.67
N GLY A 10 -19.14 -13.19 -6.32
CA GLY A 10 -20.13 -13.53 -5.30
C GLY A 10 -19.53 -13.71 -3.89
N LEU A 11 -18.27 -13.31 -3.69
CA LEU A 11 -17.58 -13.32 -2.39
C LEU A 11 -17.82 -12.02 -1.61
N PHE A 12 -18.51 -11.03 -2.19
CA PHE A 12 -19.01 -9.85 -1.48
C PHE A 12 -20.19 -10.18 -0.53
N ARG A 13 -19.98 -11.17 0.34
CA ARG A 13 -20.86 -11.64 1.40
C ARG A 13 -20.46 -11.00 2.73
N PHE A 14 -21.26 -11.18 3.77
CA PHE A 14 -21.23 -10.35 4.98
C PHE A 14 -19.83 -10.06 5.56
N SER A 15 -18.95 -11.04 5.72
CA SER A 15 -17.59 -10.84 6.28
C SER A 15 -16.67 -10.06 5.33
N ALA A 16 -16.39 -10.59 4.14
CA ALA A 16 -15.51 -9.95 3.15
C ALA A 16 -16.03 -8.57 2.70
N LYS A 17 -17.36 -8.42 2.58
CA LYS A 17 -18.00 -7.11 2.34
C LYS A 17 -17.71 -6.13 3.47
N ARG A 18 -17.93 -6.55 4.73
CA ARG A 18 -17.72 -5.69 5.89
C ARG A 18 -16.26 -5.25 5.98
N ASP A 19 -15.32 -6.17 5.81
CA ASP A 19 -13.90 -5.88 5.95
C ASP A 19 -13.41 -4.98 4.80
N PHE A 20 -13.83 -5.25 3.55
CA PHE A 20 -13.60 -4.34 2.42
C PHE A 20 -14.19 -2.95 2.65
N GLN A 21 -15.44 -2.85 3.10
CA GLN A 21 -16.11 -1.55 3.32
C GLN A 21 -15.43 -0.71 4.39
N LYS A 22 -14.91 -1.34 5.44
CA LYS A 22 -14.15 -0.64 6.47
C LYS A 22 -12.81 -0.13 5.95
N ALA A 23 -12.08 -0.94 5.17
CA ALA A 23 -10.86 -0.49 4.49
C ALA A 23 -11.15 0.66 3.50
N GLU A 24 -12.21 0.54 2.69
CA GLU A 24 -12.64 1.56 1.72
C GLU A 24 -12.99 2.89 2.40
N HIS A 25 -13.72 2.83 3.53
CA HIS A 25 -14.09 4.01 4.30
C HIS A 25 -12.87 4.77 4.84
N GLU A 26 -11.88 4.06 5.37
CA GLU A 26 -10.68 4.67 5.95
C GLU A 26 -9.77 5.26 4.88
N ILE A 27 -9.64 4.62 3.70
CA ILE A 27 -8.94 5.21 2.55
C ILE A 27 -9.65 6.50 2.09
N ALA A 28 -10.99 6.50 2.03
CA ALA A 28 -11.73 7.69 1.64
C ALA A 28 -11.52 8.84 2.63
N LYS A 29 -11.51 8.54 3.93
CA LYS A 29 -11.19 9.52 4.98
C LYS A 29 -9.76 10.04 4.83
N TYR A 30 -8.78 9.14 4.70
CA TYR A 30 -7.38 9.49 4.47
C TYR A 30 -7.18 10.43 3.27
N ASN A 31 -7.84 10.15 2.14
CA ASN A 31 -7.72 10.99 0.95
C ASN A 31 -8.27 12.41 1.15
N LEU A 32 -9.29 12.57 2.00
CA LEU A 32 -9.82 13.89 2.37
C LEU A 32 -8.86 14.61 3.33
N ASP A 33 -8.35 13.91 4.35
CA ASP A 33 -7.45 14.46 5.34
C ASP A 33 -6.10 14.87 4.71
N MET A 34 -5.53 14.05 3.82
CA MET A 34 -4.30 14.35 3.08
C MET A 34 -4.34 15.70 2.36
N ARG A 35 -5.48 16.04 1.73
CA ARG A 35 -5.64 17.33 1.03
C ARG A 35 -5.54 18.52 1.98
N SER A 36 -5.88 18.36 3.26
CA SER A 36 -5.74 19.41 4.26
C SER A 36 -4.30 19.60 4.75
N HIS A 37 -3.46 18.57 4.60
CA HIS A 37 -2.05 18.59 5.01
C HIS A 37 -1.10 19.06 3.90
N VAL A 38 -1.50 18.93 2.64
CA VAL A 38 -0.67 19.34 1.50
C VAL A 38 -0.99 20.78 1.12
N ASN A 39 -0.04 21.69 1.34
CA ASN A 39 -0.17 23.11 1.01
C ASN A 39 0.23 23.41 -0.46
N VAL A 40 -0.37 22.70 -1.42
CA VAL A 40 -0.17 22.95 -2.87
C VAL A 40 -1.51 23.00 -3.58
N SER A 41 -1.56 23.59 -4.78
CA SER A 41 -2.82 23.64 -5.55
C SER A 41 -3.28 22.22 -5.93
N PRO A 42 -4.60 21.98 -6.08
CA PRO A 42 -5.12 20.68 -6.50
C PRO A 42 -4.51 20.18 -7.82
N GLU A 43 -4.20 21.07 -8.76
CA GLU A 43 -3.58 20.75 -10.05
C GLU A 43 -2.15 20.26 -9.88
N ILE A 44 -1.35 20.94 -9.04
CA ILE A 44 0.02 20.51 -8.71
C ILE A 44 -0.03 19.16 -8.01
N PHE A 45 -0.91 19.01 -7.02
CA PHE A 45 -1.07 17.76 -6.29
C PHE A 45 -1.45 16.60 -7.22
N ALA A 46 -2.41 16.80 -8.11
CA ALA A 46 -2.79 15.79 -9.10
C ALA A 46 -1.64 15.43 -10.04
N SER A 47 -0.84 16.41 -10.46
CA SER A 47 0.32 16.18 -11.31
C SER A 47 1.41 15.39 -10.60
N VAL A 48 1.70 15.72 -9.33
CA VAL A 48 2.63 14.96 -8.49
C VAL A 48 2.16 13.52 -8.33
N LEU A 49 0.87 13.30 -8.06
CA LEU A 49 0.32 11.95 -7.95
C LEU A 49 0.44 11.15 -9.24
N GLN A 50 0.19 11.77 -10.40
CA GLN A 50 0.34 11.11 -11.70
C GLN A 50 1.81 10.73 -11.96
N ASP A 51 2.75 11.64 -11.72
CA ASP A 51 4.18 11.37 -11.90
C ASP A 51 4.66 10.25 -10.97
N MET A 52 4.18 10.24 -9.72
CA MET A 52 4.46 9.17 -8.77
C MET A 52 3.88 7.83 -9.26
N GLU A 53 2.64 7.82 -9.75
CA GLU A 53 2.02 6.63 -10.33
C GLU A 53 2.85 6.11 -11.51
N ASP A 54 3.19 6.96 -12.47
CA ASP A 54 3.99 6.60 -13.63
C ASP A 54 5.38 6.08 -13.25
N CYS A 55 6.01 6.67 -12.22
CA CYS A 55 7.32 6.27 -11.72
C CYS A 55 7.31 4.86 -11.12
N PHE A 56 6.23 4.50 -10.42
CA PHE A 56 6.15 3.23 -9.67
C PHE A 56 5.29 2.16 -10.34
N LEU A 57 4.52 2.47 -11.39
CA LEU A 57 3.55 1.56 -12.01
C LEU A 57 4.17 0.21 -12.38
N LYS A 58 5.35 0.23 -13.02
CA LYS A 58 6.06 -1.00 -13.39
C LYS A 58 6.42 -1.86 -12.18
N ASP A 59 6.86 -1.23 -11.09
CA ASP A 59 7.24 -1.96 -9.88
C ASP A 59 6.02 -2.46 -9.10
N ILE A 60 4.91 -1.72 -9.14
CA ILE A 60 3.61 -2.16 -8.64
C ILE A 60 3.11 -3.38 -9.42
N ASP A 61 3.24 -3.38 -10.74
CA ASP A 61 2.85 -4.51 -11.59
C ASP A 61 3.70 -5.75 -11.34
N ILE A 62 5.02 -5.58 -11.19
CA ILE A 62 5.93 -6.66 -10.80
C ILE A 62 5.52 -7.21 -9.42
N LEU A 63 5.28 -6.34 -8.43
CA LEU A 63 4.85 -6.76 -7.10
C LEU A 63 3.53 -7.54 -7.16
N LYS A 64 2.53 -7.03 -7.87
CA LYS A 64 1.24 -7.69 -8.07
C LYS A 64 1.41 -9.06 -8.71
N TYR A 65 2.26 -9.18 -9.73
CA TYR A 65 2.56 -10.46 -10.37
C TYR A 65 3.23 -11.43 -9.40
N SER A 66 4.24 -10.98 -8.64
CA SER A 66 4.94 -11.80 -7.64
C SER A 66 3.99 -12.32 -6.56
N ILE A 67 3.11 -11.49 -6.03
CA ILE A 67 2.09 -11.91 -5.05
C ILE A 67 1.16 -12.96 -5.69
N SER A 68 0.74 -12.74 -6.94
CA SER A 68 -0.11 -13.70 -7.65
C SER A 68 0.57 -15.05 -7.85
N GLN A 69 1.88 -15.08 -8.16
CA GLN A 69 2.66 -16.31 -8.24
C GLN A 69 2.76 -17.02 -6.88
N ILE A 70 3.04 -16.27 -5.80
CA ILE A 70 3.03 -16.83 -4.43
C ILE A 70 1.67 -17.47 -4.12
N MET A 71 0.56 -16.84 -4.51
CA MET A 71 -0.78 -17.39 -4.35
C MET A 71 -1.01 -18.65 -5.20
N LEU A 72 -0.53 -18.68 -6.44
CA LEU A 72 -0.62 -19.87 -7.30
C LEU A 72 0.15 -21.05 -6.72
N ASP A 73 1.36 -20.82 -6.20
CA ASP A 73 2.16 -21.83 -5.49
C ASP A 73 1.42 -22.39 -4.27
N CYS A 74 0.47 -21.63 -3.71
CA CYS A 74 -0.41 -22.05 -2.62
C CYS A 74 -1.70 -22.74 -3.10
N ASN A 75 -1.81 -23.12 -4.37
CA ASN A 75 -3.02 -23.64 -5.03
C ASN A 75 -4.22 -22.68 -4.99
N ILE A 76 -3.98 -21.39 -4.75
CA ILE A 76 -5.01 -20.35 -4.83
C ILE A 76 -4.95 -19.79 -6.24
N SER A 77 -5.98 -20.05 -7.04
CA SER A 77 -6.02 -19.70 -8.47
C SER A 77 -7.31 -18.94 -8.83
N GLY A 78 -7.41 -18.51 -10.09
CA GLY A 78 -8.60 -17.84 -10.60
C GLY A 78 -8.95 -16.56 -9.83
N VAL A 79 -10.21 -16.44 -9.42
CA VAL A 79 -10.75 -15.22 -8.81
C VAL A 79 -10.27 -15.02 -7.38
N ASP A 80 -10.11 -16.10 -6.62
CA ASP A 80 -9.59 -16.07 -5.24
C ASP A 80 -8.17 -15.50 -5.22
N ASN A 81 -7.33 -15.92 -6.18
CA ASN A 81 -5.98 -15.39 -6.34
C ASN A 81 -6.00 -13.87 -6.60
N ARG A 82 -6.87 -13.40 -7.49
CA ARG A 82 -6.98 -11.97 -7.81
C ARG A 82 -7.36 -11.16 -6.57
N ILE A 83 -8.38 -11.60 -5.83
CA ILE A 83 -8.85 -10.87 -4.65
C ILE A 83 -7.81 -10.90 -3.54
N ALA A 84 -7.19 -12.04 -3.26
CA ALA A 84 -6.12 -12.17 -2.27
C ALA A 84 -4.90 -11.32 -2.63
N SER A 85 -4.47 -11.36 -3.89
CA SER A 85 -3.33 -10.58 -4.38
C SER A 85 -3.57 -9.08 -4.29
N LEU A 86 -4.77 -8.62 -4.66
CA LEU A 86 -5.14 -7.21 -4.55
C LEU A 86 -5.25 -6.76 -3.09
N SER A 87 -5.76 -7.61 -2.21
CA SER A 87 -5.84 -7.31 -0.77
C SER A 87 -4.44 -7.21 -0.16
N MET A 88 -3.53 -8.13 -0.50
CA MET A 88 -2.13 -8.07 -0.08
C MET A 88 -1.39 -6.86 -0.65
N LEU A 89 -1.65 -6.48 -1.90
CA LEU A 89 -1.03 -5.31 -2.51
C LEU A 89 -1.38 -4.03 -1.71
N ILE A 90 -2.66 -3.84 -1.37
CA ILE A 90 -3.09 -2.70 -0.54
C ILE A 90 -2.45 -2.77 0.86
N ASN A 91 -2.38 -3.96 1.45
CA ASN A 91 -1.75 -4.16 2.73
C ASN A 91 -0.26 -3.78 2.72
N ILE A 92 0.48 -4.18 1.68
CA ILE A 92 1.89 -3.82 1.48
C ILE A 92 2.07 -2.30 1.36
N PHE A 93 1.17 -1.59 0.66
CA PHE A 93 1.23 -0.13 0.61
C PHE A 93 1.03 0.51 1.99
N CYS A 94 0.10 -0.01 2.81
CA CYS A 94 -0.08 0.47 4.18
C CYS A 94 1.17 0.21 5.04
N GLN A 95 1.76 -0.98 4.93
CA GLN A 95 3.01 -1.33 5.63
C GLN A 95 4.19 -0.46 5.17
N SER A 96 4.29 -0.15 3.88
CA SER A 96 5.33 0.73 3.33
C SER A 96 5.23 2.13 3.93
N SER A 97 4.01 2.67 4.04
CA SER A 97 3.79 3.96 4.72
C SER A 97 4.26 3.93 6.18
N ARG A 98 3.93 2.86 6.93
CA ARG A 98 4.39 2.68 8.31
C ARG A 98 5.91 2.66 8.44
N VAL A 99 6.60 1.99 7.51
CA VAL A 99 8.07 1.97 7.47
C VAL A 99 8.65 3.36 7.21
N LEU A 100 8.08 4.10 6.25
CA LEU A 100 8.49 5.47 5.95
C LEU A 100 8.32 6.42 7.14
N VAL A 101 7.16 6.36 7.82
CA VAL A 101 6.89 7.15 9.04
C VAL A 101 7.88 6.79 10.15
N LYS A 102 8.21 5.51 10.29
CA LYS A 102 9.20 5.05 11.26
C LYS A 102 10.58 5.64 10.98
N PHE A 103 11.06 5.57 9.73
CA PHE A 103 12.35 6.18 9.35
C PHE A 103 12.36 7.68 9.64
N TYR A 104 11.31 8.41 9.27
CA TYR A 104 11.22 9.83 9.57
C TYR A 104 11.29 10.13 11.07
N ARG A 105 10.60 9.33 11.91
CA ARG A 105 10.63 9.47 13.37
C ARG A 105 12.03 9.21 13.94
N GLU A 106 12.72 8.19 13.43
CA GLU A 106 14.08 7.84 13.84
C GLU A 106 15.06 8.94 13.43
N ASP A 107 15.01 9.42 12.19
CA ASP A 107 15.85 10.52 11.68
C ASP A 107 15.60 11.83 12.45
N ALA A 108 14.33 12.18 12.71
CA ALA A 108 14.00 13.39 13.47
C ALA A 108 14.54 13.33 14.91
N TYR A 109 14.54 12.15 15.51
CA TYR A 109 15.11 11.94 16.83
C TYR A 109 16.64 11.99 16.79
N GLU A 110 17.28 11.34 15.82
CA GLU A 110 18.73 11.32 15.69
C GLU A 110 19.31 12.72 15.42
N ILE A 111 18.68 13.49 14.53
CA ILE A 111 19.18 14.80 14.09
C ILE A 111 18.81 15.90 15.10
N PHE A 112 17.60 15.88 15.63
CA PHE A 112 17.05 16.99 16.43
C PHE A 112 16.76 16.63 17.89
N GLY A 113 16.81 15.35 18.29
CA GLY A 113 16.42 14.89 19.62
C GLY A 113 14.89 14.96 19.86
N ILE A 114 14.08 15.01 18.79
CA ILE A 114 12.64 15.25 18.88
C ILE A 114 11.87 13.99 18.52
N HIS A 115 10.96 13.57 19.41
CA HIS A 115 9.91 12.63 19.05
C HIS A 115 8.82 13.36 18.26
N SER A 116 8.74 13.10 16.96
CA SER A 116 7.79 13.76 16.06
C SER A 116 6.70 12.79 15.59
N ASP A 117 5.44 13.09 15.90
CA ASP A 117 4.24 12.44 15.37
C ASP A 117 3.68 13.12 14.11
N LYS A 118 4.39 14.13 13.58
CA LYS A 118 3.92 14.94 12.44
C LYS A 118 3.57 14.14 11.18
N MET A 119 4.12 12.94 11.00
CA MET A 119 3.85 12.09 9.83
C MET A 119 2.80 11.00 10.11
N ASP A 120 2.19 10.97 11.30
CA ASP A 120 1.23 9.94 11.70
C ASP A 120 -0.02 9.94 10.82
N TYR A 121 -0.36 11.08 10.20
CA TYR A 121 -1.46 11.18 9.24
C TYR A 121 -1.24 10.30 7.99
N LEU A 122 -0.02 9.82 7.73
CA LEU A 122 0.29 8.87 6.65
C LEU A 122 -0.06 7.43 7.02
N LEU A 123 -0.27 7.12 8.30
CA LEU A 123 -0.54 5.76 8.76
C LEU A 123 -1.96 5.31 8.41
N LEU A 124 -2.09 4.07 7.95
CA LEU A 124 -3.36 3.45 7.55
C LEU A 124 -3.62 2.12 8.30
N PRO A 125 -3.57 2.09 9.66
CA PRO A 125 -3.60 0.84 10.43
C PRO A 125 -4.90 0.05 10.28
N THR A 126 -6.03 0.75 10.12
CA THR A 126 -7.34 0.11 9.94
C THR A 126 -7.43 -0.57 8.57
N THR A 127 -6.98 0.13 7.52
CA THR A 127 -6.89 -0.42 6.16
C THR A 127 -5.92 -1.61 6.12
N GLU A 128 -4.74 -1.47 6.74
CA GLU A 128 -3.75 -2.54 6.87
C GLU A 128 -4.40 -3.79 7.47
N ARG A 129 -5.05 -3.66 8.62
CA ARG A 129 -5.69 -4.79 9.28
C ARG A 129 -6.77 -5.45 8.44
N TYR A 130 -7.74 -4.69 7.93
CA TYR A 130 -8.87 -5.30 7.21
C TYR A 130 -8.48 -5.88 5.85
N THR A 131 -7.44 -5.36 5.20
CA THR A 131 -6.92 -5.96 3.97
C THR A 131 -6.11 -7.23 4.24
N ALA A 132 -5.41 -7.32 5.38
CA ALA A 132 -4.80 -8.58 5.83
C ALA A 132 -5.86 -9.63 6.18
N GLU A 133 -6.90 -9.26 6.92
CA GLU A 133 -8.03 -10.15 7.26
C GLU A 133 -8.73 -10.66 6.00
N LEU A 134 -8.94 -9.79 5.00
CA LEU A 134 -9.53 -10.17 3.72
C LEU A 134 -8.65 -11.17 2.96
N ALA A 135 -7.34 -10.93 2.87
CA ALA A 135 -6.40 -11.84 2.23
C ALA A 135 -6.34 -13.21 2.95
N ALA A 136 -6.30 -13.21 4.27
CA ALA A 136 -6.28 -14.43 5.09
C ALA A 136 -7.57 -15.26 4.94
N SER A 137 -8.72 -14.57 4.85
CA SER A 137 -10.02 -15.23 4.68
C SER A 137 -10.16 -16.02 3.37
N ILE A 138 -9.39 -15.64 2.34
CA ILE A 138 -9.42 -16.24 1.00
C ILE A 138 -8.31 -17.29 0.86
N SER A 139 -7.12 -17.01 1.39
CA SER A 139 -5.97 -17.89 1.25
C SER A 139 -6.05 -19.14 2.13
N GLY A 140 -6.82 -19.09 3.22
CA GLY A 140 -6.82 -20.12 4.27
C GLY A 140 -5.46 -20.16 4.97
N ASN A 141 -5.46 -20.35 6.29
CA ASN A 141 -4.23 -20.42 7.12
C ASN A 141 -3.38 -21.67 6.82
N SER A 142 -2.87 -21.82 5.60
CA SER A 142 -2.00 -22.93 5.20
C SER A 142 -0.55 -22.56 5.47
N ASP A 143 0.22 -23.49 6.06
CA ASP A 143 1.61 -23.37 6.56
C ASP A 143 2.41 -22.17 6.04
N THR A 144 2.72 -21.25 6.94
CA THR A 144 3.04 -19.84 6.66
C THR A 144 4.53 -19.51 6.56
N SER A 145 5.45 -20.42 6.91
CA SER A 145 6.86 -20.06 7.12
C SER A 145 7.64 -19.73 5.83
N SER A 146 7.66 -20.62 4.83
CA SER A 146 8.33 -20.36 3.55
C SER A 146 7.61 -19.33 2.68
N LYS A 147 6.30 -19.17 2.90
CA LYS A 147 5.41 -18.21 2.21
C LYS A 147 5.66 -16.79 2.72
N SER A 148 5.85 -16.65 4.03
CA SER A 148 6.23 -15.38 4.66
C SER A 148 7.54 -14.87 4.10
N GLU A 149 8.51 -15.74 3.84
CA GLU A 149 9.84 -15.34 3.37
C GLU A 149 9.80 -14.71 1.97
N ARG A 150 9.14 -15.36 0.99
CA ARG A 150 9.00 -14.78 -0.37
C ARG A 150 8.15 -13.52 -0.41
N ALA A 151 7.08 -13.46 0.39
CA ALA A 151 6.26 -12.25 0.51
C ALA A 151 7.07 -11.10 1.16
N THR A 152 7.92 -11.43 2.14
CA THR A 152 8.82 -10.48 2.79
C THR A 152 9.91 -10.01 1.83
N GLU A 153 10.45 -10.89 1.00
CA GLU A 153 11.44 -10.52 -0.03
C GLU A 153 10.82 -9.59 -1.08
N ALA A 154 9.63 -9.92 -1.59
CA ALA A 154 8.90 -9.06 -2.51
C ALA A 154 8.57 -7.70 -1.90
N PHE A 155 8.17 -7.67 -0.62
CA PHE A 155 7.96 -6.45 0.15
C PHE A 155 9.25 -5.63 0.28
N ASN A 156 10.34 -6.24 0.69
CA ASN A 156 11.63 -5.57 0.88
C ASN A 156 12.14 -4.97 -0.43
N VAL A 157 12.10 -5.73 -1.52
CA VAL A 157 12.48 -5.24 -2.86
C VAL A 157 11.62 -4.05 -3.28
N PHE A 158 10.31 -4.11 -3.03
CA PHE A 158 9.40 -3.01 -3.34
C PHE A 158 9.72 -1.77 -2.49
N VAL A 159 9.89 -1.92 -1.17
CA VAL A 159 10.22 -0.80 -0.27
C VAL A 159 11.57 -0.19 -0.63
N THR A 160 12.59 -0.97 -0.94
CA THR A 160 13.90 -0.46 -1.37
C THR A 160 13.78 0.39 -2.64
N LYS A 161 12.95 -0.02 -3.60
CA LYS A 161 12.68 0.78 -4.80
C LYS A 161 11.82 2.00 -4.50
N LEU A 162 10.90 1.89 -3.55
CA LEU A 162 10.06 3.00 -3.11
C LEU A 162 10.94 4.10 -2.54
N ILE A 163 11.87 3.78 -1.63
CA ILE A 163 12.74 4.75 -0.94
C ILE A 163 13.97 5.19 -1.75
N ASP A 164 14.06 4.83 -3.03
CA ASP A 164 15.17 5.19 -3.91
C ASP A 164 15.28 6.72 -4.04
N PRO A 165 16.34 7.35 -3.50
CA PRO A 165 16.47 8.81 -3.50
C PRO A 165 16.53 9.41 -4.90
N GLU A 166 17.03 8.69 -5.92
CA GLU A 166 17.08 9.22 -7.28
C GLU A 166 15.69 9.37 -7.89
N ARG A 167 14.77 8.46 -7.54
CA ARG A 167 13.39 8.50 -8.05
C ARG A 167 12.61 9.65 -7.44
N PHE A 168 12.69 9.78 -6.12
CA PHE A 168 12.08 10.92 -5.43
C PHE A 168 12.74 12.24 -5.80
N GLY A 169 14.07 12.26 -5.94
CA GLY A 169 14.83 13.44 -6.35
C GLY A 169 14.37 14.00 -7.68
N ARG A 170 14.20 13.16 -8.71
CA ARG A 170 13.70 13.60 -10.02
C ARG A 170 12.32 14.25 -9.95
N ILE A 171 11.40 13.71 -9.15
CA ILE A 171 10.07 14.27 -9.00
C ILE A 171 10.13 15.56 -8.16
N ALA A 172 10.88 15.56 -7.06
CA ALA A 172 11.06 16.74 -6.21
C ALA A 172 11.68 17.91 -6.98
N GLU A 173 12.70 17.67 -7.80
CA GLU A 173 13.35 18.68 -8.65
C GLU A 173 12.38 19.30 -9.65
N LYS A 174 11.50 18.48 -10.27
CA LYS A 174 10.49 18.96 -11.22
C LYS A 174 9.54 19.98 -10.58
N TYR A 175 9.14 19.77 -9.31
CA TYR A 175 8.15 20.61 -8.64
C TYR A 175 8.74 21.70 -7.74
N ASN A 176 10.00 21.57 -7.31
CA ASN A 176 10.73 22.65 -6.62
C ASN A 176 11.02 23.85 -7.55
N GLN A 177 10.94 23.67 -8.86
CA GLN A 177 11.10 24.76 -9.84
C GLN A 177 9.81 25.55 -10.09
N ILE A 178 8.67 25.07 -9.58
CA ILE A 178 7.32 25.59 -9.86
C ILE A 178 6.68 26.22 -8.60
N ALA A 179 7.26 25.97 -7.41
CA ALA A 179 6.85 26.56 -6.12
C ALA A 179 7.67 27.81 -5.78
#